data_AF-A0A316HLT1-F1
#
_entry.id   AF-A0A316HLT1-F1
#
_cell.length_a   1.000
_cell.length_b   1.000
_cell.length_c   1.000
_cell.angle_alpha   90.00
_cell.angle_beta   90.00
_cell.angle_gamma   90.00
#
_symmetry.space_group_name_H-M   'P 1'
#
loop_
_entity.id
_entity.type
_entity.pdbx_description
1 polymer ?
#
loop_
_entity_poly.entity_id
_entity_poly.type
_entity_poly.pdbx_seq_one_letter_code
_entity_poly.pdbx_strand_id
1 'polypeptide(L)'
;MSDDFLRYSEALDEIWRLRRLLAHEACIIEAHLGLKTFPRSRREIAEQQINRMRRAARGDAKAVHYDIDHRKLNYAMDVAGAPQTLTAAQFLTGAQVDNVVRLRAGGDSSGS
;
A
#
# COMPACT_ATOMS: atom_id res chain seq x y z
N MET A 1 -20.13 21.75 -11.28
CA MET A 1 -19.72 20.42 -10.77
C MET A 1 -19.06 20.68 -9.43
N SER A 2 -19.51 20.06 -8.34
CA SER A 2 -18.94 20.32 -7.00
C SER A 2 -17.51 19.77 -6.92
N ASP A 3 -16.65 20.43 -6.14
CA ASP A 3 -15.25 20.03 -5.90
C ASP A 3 -15.18 18.58 -5.37
N ASP A 4 -16.13 18.21 -4.50
CA ASP A 4 -16.28 16.84 -4.00
C ASP A 4 -16.37 15.79 -5.10
N PHE A 5 -17.12 16.05 -6.18
CA PHE A 5 -17.27 15.09 -7.28
C PHE A 5 -15.94 14.84 -7.99
N LEU A 6 -15.14 15.88 -8.21
CA LEU A 6 -13.82 15.75 -8.81
C LEU A 6 -12.91 14.90 -7.93
N ARG A 7 -12.91 15.12 -6.60
CA ARG A 7 -12.13 14.33 -5.65
C ARG A 7 -12.52 12.86 -5.62
N TYR A 8 -13.82 12.57 -5.67
CA TYR A 8 -14.28 11.18 -5.78
C TYR A 8 -13.83 10.54 -7.10
N SER A 9 -13.88 11.27 -8.22
CA SER A 9 -13.39 10.77 -9.50
C SER A 9 -11.89 10.48 -9.45
N GLU A 10 -11.09 11.41 -8.94
CA GLU A 10 -9.63 11.26 -8.78
C GLU A 10 -9.28 10.05 -7.90
N ALA A 11 -10.01 9.85 -6.81
CA ALA A 11 -9.83 8.71 -5.93
C ALA A 11 -10.18 7.38 -6.60
N LEU A 12 -11.24 7.34 -7.41
CA LEU A 12 -11.61 6.14 -8.17
C LEU A 12 -10.55 5.81 -9.22
N ASP A 13 -10.02 6.81 -9.91
CA ASP A 13 -8.90 6.64 -10.84
C ASP A 13 -7.65 6.10 -10.13
N GLU A 14 -7.34 6.63 -8.94
CA GLU A 14 -6.20 6.17 -8.15
C GLU A 14 -6.39 4.72 -7.68
N ILE A 15 -7.57 4.35 -7.19
CA ILE A 15 -7.91 2.96 -6.84
C ILE A 15 -7.74 2.05 -8.06
N TRP A 16 -8.16 2.49 -9.25
CA TRP A 16 -7.99 1.74 -10.49
C TRP A 16 -6.51 1.55 -10.86
N ARG A 17 -5.68 2.59 -10.73
CA ARG A 17 -4.22 2.50 -10.95
C ARG A 17 -3.57 1.53 -9.98
N LEU A 18 -3.87 1.62 -8.68
CA LEU A 18 -3.36 0.72 -7.66
C LEU A 18 -3.72 -0.74 -7.94
N ARG A 19 -4.95 -1.01 -8.39
CA ARG A 19 -5.38 -2.36 -8.78
C ARG A 19 -4.58 -2.90 -9.96
N ARG A 20 -4.32 -2.06 -10.98
CA ARG A 20 -3.47 -2.45 -12.12
C ARG A 20 -2.04 -2.73 -11.70
N LEU A 21 -1.48 -1.91 -10.81
CA LEU A 21 -0.13 -2.09 -10.29
C LEU A 21 -0.03 -3.43 -9.53
N LEU A 22 -0.96 -3.72 -8.63
CA LEU A 22 -0.99 -5.00 -7.89
C LEU A 22 -1.11 -6.22 -8.82
N ALA A 23 -1.92 -6.12 -9.87
CA ALA A 23 -2.02 -7.19 -10.87
C ALA A 23 -0.69 -7.39 -11.62
N HIS A 24 0.00 -6.31 -11.99
CA HIS A 24 1.28 -6.36 -12.65
C HIS A 24 2.37 -6.98 -11.75
N GLU A 25 2.48 -6.53 -10.51
CA GLU A 25 3.43 -7.08 -9.52
C GLU A 25 3.20 -8.57 -9.26
N ALA A 26 1.94 -9.02 -9.24
CA ALA A 26 1.61 -10.44 -9.14
C ALA A 26 2.19 -11.26 -10.30
N CYS A 27 2.14 -10.74 -11.53
CA CYS A 27 2.75 -11.40 -12.68
C CYS A 27 4.28 -11.43 -12.57
N ILE A 28 4.91 -10.37 -12.05
CA ILE A 28 6.37 -10.33 -11.85
C ILE A 28 6.82 -11.41 -10.86
N ILE A 29 6.16 -11.51 -9.69
CA ILE A 29 6.52 -12.53 -8.69
C ILE A 29 6.26 -13.94 -9.23
N GLU A 30 5.17 -14.15 -9.97
CA GLU A 30 4.90 -15.43 -10.62
C GLU A 30 5.99 -15.82 -11.62
N ALA A 31 6.51 -14.86 -12.40
CA ALA A 31 7.64 -15.10 -13.29
C ALA A 31 8.91 -15.51 -12.50
N HIS A 32 9.16 -14.89 -11.33
CA HIS A 32 10.28 -15.28 -10.46
C HIS A 32 10.16 -16.72 -9.94
N LEU A 33 8.94 -17.22 -9.69
CA LEU A 33 8.72 -18.62 -9.28
C LEU A 33 9.12 -19.64 -10.37
N GLY A 34 9.14 -19.22 -11.63
CA GLY A 34 9.60 -20.02 -12.76
C GLY A 34 11.12 -20.16 -12.84
N LEU A 35 11.88 -19.35 -12.10
CA LEU A 35 13.34 -19.42 -12.13
C LEU A 35 13.84 -20.68 -11.42
N LYS A 36 14.81 -21.37 -12.05
CA LYS A 36 15.44 -22.59 -11.47
C LYS A 36 16.10 -22.33 -10.12
N THR A 37 16.58 -21.11 -9.89
CA THR A 37 17.26 -20.69 -8.66
C THR A 37 16.28 -20.31 -7.54
N PHE A 38 14.97 -20.28 -7.80
CA PHE A 38 14.02 -19.87 -6.78
C PHE A 38 13.92 -20.91 -5.66
N PRO A 39 14.18 -20.55 -4.39
CA PRO A 39 14.19 -21.51 -3.29
C PRO A 39 12.83 -22.18 -3.07
N ARG A 40 12.80 -23.52 -3.05
CA ARG A 40 11.56 -24.29 -2.82
C ARG A 40 10.87 -23.94 -1.50
N SER A 41 11.65 -23.67 -0.44
CA SER A 41 11.14 -23.31 0.89
C SER A 41 10.39 -21.96 0.93
N ARG A 42 10.60 -21.07 -0.05
CA ARG A 42 9.95 -19.76 -0.11
C ARG A 42 8.79 -19.71 -1.10
N ARG A 43 8.56 -20.79 -1.85
CA ARG A 43 7.58 -20.86 -2.94
C ARG A 43 6.17 -20.65 -2.44
N GLU A 44 5.78 -21.34 -1.38
CA GLU A 44 4.44 -21.21 -0.79
C GLU A 44 4.15 -19.77 -0.34
N ILE A 45 5.11 -19.11 0.31
CA ILE A 45 4.96 -17.72 0.76
C ILE A 45 4.75 -16.77 -0.43
N ALA A 46 5.52 -16.95 -1.50
CA ALA A 46 5.39 -16.17 -2.72
C ALA A 46 4.05 -16.43 -3.44
N GLU A 47 3.58 -17.68 -3.51
CA GLU A 47 2.26 -18.03 -4.04
C GLU A 47 1.12 -17.38 -3.23
N GLN A 48 1.23 -17.38 -1.89
CA GLN A 48 0.29 -16.66 -1.04
C GLN A 48 0.32 -15.14 -1.30
N GLN A 49 1.49 -14.56 -1.54
CA GLN A 49 1.63 -13.14 -1.89
C GLN A 49 0.99 -12.82 -3.24
N ILE A 50 1.24 -13.64 -4.27
CA ILE A 50 0.59 -13.53 -5.58
C ILE A 50 -0.93 -13.56 -5.42
N ASN A 51 -1.46 -14.51 -4.63
CA ASN A 51 -2.89 -14.63 -4.41
C ASN A 51 -3.49 -13.41 -3.70
N ARG A 52 -2.82 -12.87 -2.67
CA ARG A 52 -3.25 -11.62 -2.01
C ARG A 52 -3.30 -10.44 -2.98
N MET A 53 -2.24 -10.25 -3.79
CA MET A 53 -2.21 -9.17 -4.79
C MET A 53 -3.30 -9.33 -5.85
N ARG A 54 -3.53 -10.53 -6.37
CA ARG A 54 -4.61 -10.84 -7.32
C ARG A 54 -6.00 -10.61 -6.74
N ARG A 55 -6.22 -10.92 -5.46
CA ARG A 55 -7.49 -10.64 -4.76
C ARG A 55 -7.71 -9.13 -4.59
N ALA A 56 -6.70 -8.41 -4.10
CA ALA A 56 -6.75 -6.96 -3.94
C ALA A 56 -6.98 -6.23 -5.28
N ALA A 57 -6.31 -6.66 -6.36
CA ALA A 57 -6.52 -6.14 -7.71
C ALA A 57 -7.97 -6.29 -8.23
N ARG A 58 -8.67 -7.35 -7.81
CA ARG A 58 -10.08 -7.59 -8.14
C ARG A 58 -11.07 -6.80 -7.28
N GLY A 59 -10.58 -6.01 -6.32
CA GLY A 59 -11.41 -5.25 -5.38
C GLY A 59 -11.77 -6.01 -4.11
N ASP A 60 -11.23 -7.21 -3.88
CA ASP A 60 -11.40 -7.97 -2.63
C ASP A 60 -10.36 -7.56 -1.58
N ALA A 61 -10.02 -6.26 -1.55
CA ALA A 61 -9.00 -5.73 -0.64
C ALA A 61 -9.43 -5.86 0.83
N LYS A 62 -10.73 -5.77 1.13
CA LYS A 62 -11.27 -5.90 2.48
C LYS A 62 -11.00 -7.28 3.09
N ALA A 63 -11.25 -8.35 2.34
CA ALA A 63 -10.99 -9.70 2.86
C ALA A 63 -9.49 -9.97 2.99
N VAL A 64 -8.68 -9.53 2.02
CA VAL A 64 -7.21 -9.60 2.13
C VAL A 64 -6.69 -8.82 3.34
N HIS A 65 -7.30 -7.68 3.64
CA HIS A 65 -6.93 -6.84 4.78
C HIS A 65 -7.25 -7.50 6.12
N TYR A 66 -8.40 -8.18 6.26
CA TYR A 66 -8.72 -8.91 7.50
C TYR A 66 -7.82 -10.12 7.75
N ASP A 67 -7.26 -10.71 6.69
CA ASP A 67 -6.32 -11.83 6.79
C ASP A 67 -4.92 -11.38 7.31
N ILE A 68 -4.67 -10.07 7.45
CA ILE A 68 -3.37 -9.51 7.84
C ILE A 68 -3.50 -8.79 9.19
N ASP A 69 -2.54 -9.03 10.08
CA ASP A 69 -2.39 -8.27 11.33
C ASP A 69 -2.21 -6.78 11.03
N HIS A 70 -3.11 -5.94 11.58
CA HIS A 70 -3.08 -4.49 11.46
C HIS A 70 -1.72 -3.86 11.82
N ARG A 71 -0.97 -4.44 12.77
CA ARG A 71 0.37 -3.95 13.12
C ARG A 71 1.33 -4.06 11.95
N LYS A 72 1.24 -5.14 11.17
CA LYS A 72 2.06 -5.34 9.97
C LYS A 72 1.68 -4.37 8.86
N LEU A 73 0.39 -4.06 8.72
CA LEU A 73 -0.08 -3.06 7.77
C LEU A 73 0.43 -1.66 8.13
N ASN A 74 0.31 -1.26 9.40
CA ASN A 74 0.83 0.04 9.85
C ASN A 74 2.35 0.14 9.66
N TYR A 75 3.10 -0.91 10.02
CA TYR A 75 4.53 -0.97 9.76
C TYR A 75 4.86 -0.86 8.26
N ALA A 76 4.11 -1.55 7.39
CA ALA A 76 4.31 -1.45 5.94
C ALA A 76 4.03 -0.04 5.41
N MET A 77 3.02 0.66 5.95
CA MET A 77 2.74 2.07 5.63
C MET A 77 3.90 2.98 6.07
N ASP A 78 4.44 2.77 7.28
CA ASP A 78 5.61 3.53 7.78
C ASP A 78 6.83 3.34 6.89
N VAL A 79 7.12 2.10 6.49
CA VAL A 79 8.23 1.77 5.58
C VAL A 79 8.03 2.43 4.21
N ALA A 80 6.79 2.52 3.73
CA ALA A 80 6.44 3.21 2.49
C ALA A 80 6.42 4.74 2.62
N GLY A 81 6.61 5.30 3.83
CA GLY A 81 6.50 6.73 4.10
C GLY A 81 5.08 7.28 3.96
N ALA A 82 4.07 6.41 4.04
CA ALA A 82 2.66 6.75 3.83
C ALA A 82 1.91 6.91 5.16
N PRO A 83 0.85 7.73 5.22
CA PRO A 83 0.06 7.91 6.44
C PRO A 83 -0.70 6.63 6.80
N GLN A 84 -0.70 6.27 8.08
CA GLN A 84 -1.42 5.10 8.58
C GLN A 84 -2.95 5.27 8.61
N THR A 85 -3.43 6.51 8.44
CA THR A 85 -4.85 6.86 8.50
C THR A 85 -5.22 7.77 7.34
N LEU A 86 -6.43 7.57 6.80
CA LEU A 86 -7.05 8.48 5.85
C LEU A 86 -8.37 8.98 6.44
N THR A 87 -8.38 10.21 6.95
CA THR A 87 -9.60 10.85 7.45
C THR A 87 -10.39 11.48 6.30
N ALA A 88 -11.70 11.69 6.49
CA ALA A 88 -12.54 12.35 5.49
C ALA A 88 -12.01 13.75 5.12
N ALA A 89 -11.50 14.51 6.10
CA ALA A 89 -10.90 15.82 5.84
C ALA A 89 -9.63 15.70 4.99
N GLN A 90 -8.75 14.73 5.26
CA GLN A 90 -7.55 14.50 4.44
C GLN A 90 -7.91 14.10 3.00
N PHE A 91 -8.96 13.29 2.85
CA PHE A 91 -9.46 12.88 1.54
C PHE A 91 -10.00 14.08 0.74
N LEU A 92 -10.88 14.88 1.34
CA LEU A 92 -11.52 16.02 0.68
C LEU A 92 -10.54 17.16 0.36
N THR A 93 -9.51 17.34 1.18
CA THR A 93 -8.49 18.40 0.98
C THR A 93 -7.37 18.01 0.02
N GLY A 94 -7.28 16.74 -0.40
CA GLY A 94 -6.19 16.25 -1.24
C GLY A 94 -4.82 16.29 -0.56
N ALA A 95 -4.78 16.45 0.77
CA ALA A 95 -3.56 16.52 1.55
C ALA A 95 -2.94 15.11 1.69
N GLN A 96 -2.36 14.60 0.61
CA GLN A 96 -1.48 13.45 0.66
C GLN A 96 -0.02 13.90 0.84
N VAL A 97 0.48 13.68 2.06
CA VAL A 97 1.88 13.36 2.43
C VAL A 97 2.98 14.40 2.20
N ASP A 98 2.84 15.61 2.75
CA ASP A 98 4.01 16.50 2.98
C ASP A 98 4.59 16.41 4.42
N ASN A 99 4.00 15.60 5.31
CA ASN A 99 4.24 15.72 6.75
C ASN A 99 5.19 14.70 7.41
N VAL A 100 5.85 13.81 6.66
CA VAL A 100 6.73 12.79 7.30
C VAL A 100 8.18 13.28 7.48
N VAL A 101 8.62 14.30 6.73
CA VAL A 101 10.03 14.77 6.81
C VAL A 101 10.28 15.72 7.98
N ARG A 102 9.26 16.37 8.55
CA ARG A 102 9.47 17.42 9.59
C ARG A 102 9.60 16.91 11.02
N LEU A 103 9.20 15.67 11.33
CA LEU A 103 9.21 15.16 12.72
C LEU A 103 10.51 14.46 13.13
N ARG A 104 11.50 14.32 12.24
CA ARG A 104 12.83 13.75 12.59
C ARG A 104 13.96 14.77 12.69
N ALA A 105 13.72 16.05 12.39
CA ALA A 105 14.75 17.09 12.42
C ALA A 105 14.84 17.88 13.74
N GLY A 106 14.04 17.55 14.75
CA GLY A 106 13.93 18.33 16.00
C GLY A 106 14.54 17.70 17.26
N GLY A 107 15.32 16.63 17.12
CA GLY A 107 15.86 15.86 18.24
C GLY A 107 17.37 15.89 18.33
N ASP A 108 17.99 17.07 18.41
CA ASP A 108 19.38 17.21 18.84
C ASP A 108 19.65 18.65 19.32
N SER A 109 19.31 18.94 20.58
CA SER A 109 19.88 20.07 21.33
C SER A 109 19.50 20.01 22.81
N SER A 110 20.18 19.18 23.61
CA SER A 110 20.42 19.44 25.04
C SER A 110 21.31 18.36 25.67
N GLY A 111 22.62 18.54 25.52
CA GLY A 111 23.63 17.92 26.37
C GLY A 111 24.66 18.97 26.73
N SER A 112 24.49 19.60 27.90
CA SER A 112 25.54 20.31 28.64
C SER A 112 26.11 19.39 29.70
#